data_AF-A0A916Y4Q3-F1
#
_entry.id   AF-A0A916Y4Q3-F1
#
_cell.length_a   1.000
_cell.length_b   1.000
_cell.length_c   1.000
_cell.angle_alpha   90.00
_cell.angle_beta   90.00
_cell.angle_gamma   90.00
#
_symmetry.space_group_name_H-M   'P 1'
#
loop_
_entity.id
_entity.type
_entity.pdbx_description
1 polymer ?
#
loop_
_entity_poly.entity_id
_entity_poly.type
_entity_poly.pdbx_seq_one_letter_code
_entity_poly.pdbx_strand_id
1 'polypeptide(L)'
;MQLFKLIKERKASTKLRFLKILTFAILFYLTLYRWTFDKVIEKIDWHLLYDKRMEIVDQVKNDKLKSNVSWNNWICKLPYEFPIVSHGGNDIGISKDKEKVTITFFVFRNFFSAPSTKFIYTTHEEDIRYFEEQVAKNPTNNWKLQTNWYRILSE
;
A
#
# COMPACT_ATOMS: atom_id res chain seq x y z
N MET A 1 -57.64 12.84 -5.35
CA MET A 1 -56.59 12.37 -4.40
C MET A 1 -55.66 11.31 -5.02
N GLN A 2 -56.15 10.33 -5.80
CA GLN A 2 -55.32 9.26 -6.39
C GLN A 2 -54.26 9.74 -7.43
N LEU A 3 -54.56 10.75 -8.25
CA LEU A 3 -53.65 11.26 -9.28
C LEU A 3 -52.35 11.86 -8.70
N PHE A 4 -52.45 12.59 -7.59
CA PHE A 4 -51.30 13.15 -6.89
C PHE A 4 -50.41 12.07 -6.27
N LYS A 5 -51.02 10.99 -5.76
CA LYS A 5 -50.30 9.82 -5.24
C LYS A 5 -49.51 9.13 -6.35
N LEU A 6 -50.13 8.91 -7.52
CA LEU A 6 -49.46 8.33 -8.70
C LEU A 6 -48.28 9.17 -9.19
N ILE A 7 -48.42 10.50 -9.27
CA ILE A 7 -47.32 11.39 -9.69
C ILE A 7 -46.17 11.36 -8.68
N LYS A 8 -46.48 11.35 -7.38
CA LYS A 8 -45.47 11.28 -6.30
C LYS A 8 -44.72 9.94 -6.34
N GLU A 9 -45.44 8.83 -6.48
CA GLU A 9 -44.85 7.48 -6.59
C GLU A 9 -43.99 7.32 -7.85
N ARG A 10 -44.44 7.85 -8.99
CA ARG A 10 -43.68 7.84 -10.24
C ARG A 10 -42.39 8.65 -10.12
N LYS A 11 -42.44 9.86 -9.55
CA LYS A 11 -41.24 10.69 -9.29
C LYS A 11 -40.27 10.00 -8.32
N ALA A 12 -40.77 9.35 -7.27
CA ALA A 12 -39.94 8.58 -6.34
C ALA A 12 -39.28 7.37 -7.03
N SER A 13 -40.03 6.64 -7.87
CA SER A 13 -39.51 5.52 -8.67
C SER A 13 -38.44 5.96 -9.66
N THR A 14 -38.63 7.10 -10.34
CA THR A 14 -37.64 7.66 -11.27
C THR A 14 -36.36 8.09 -10.55
N LYS A 15 -36.47 8.73 -9.37
CA LYS A 15 -35.29 9.07 -8.54
C LYS A 15 -34.51 7.83 -8.12
N LEU A 16 -35.20 6.78 -7.69
CA LEU A 16 -34.57 5.52 -7.31
C LEU A 16 -33.88 4.83 -8.50
N ARG A 17 -34.49 4.86 -9.69
CA ARG A 17 -33.87 4.35 -10.93
C ARG A 17 -32.61 5.14 -11.30
N PHE A 18 -32.67 6.47 -11.23
CA PHE A 18 -31.50 7.32 -11.49
C PHE A 18 -30.37 7.03 -10.49
N LEU A 19 -30.69 6.91 -9.20
CA LEU A 19 -29.71 6.56 -8.18
C LEU A 19 -29.06 5.20 -8.47
N LYS A 20 -29.84 4.18 -8.85
CA LYS A 20 -29.30 2.87 -9.23
C LYS A 20 -28.34 2.95 -10.43
N ILE A 21 -28.71 3.69 -11.47
CA ILE A 21 -27.87 3.88 -12.66
C ILE A 21 -26.59 4.62 -12.28
N LEU A 22 -26.69 5.67 -11.45
CA LEU A 22 -25.54 6.43 -10.98
C LEU A 22 -24.60 5.55 -10.14
N THR A 23 -25.14 4.82 -9.17
CA THR A 23 -24.36 3.87 -8.35
C THR A 23 -23.68 2.82 -9.22
N PHE A 24 -24.40 2.23 -10.19
CA PHE A 24 -23.82 1.29 -11.13
C PHE A 24 -22.69 1.92 -11.95
N ALA A 25 -22.91 3.11 -12.52
CA ALA A 25 -21.90 3.82 -13.30
C ALA A 25 -20.64 4.13 -12.48
N ILE A 26 -20.80 4.57 -11.23
CA ILE A 26 -19.68 4.83 -10.31
C ILE A 26 -18.92 3.54 -10.02
N LEU A 27 -19.61 2.47 -9.61
CA LEU A 27 -18.97 1.19 -9.30
C LEU A 27 -18.29 0.60 -10.53
N PHE A 28 -18.91 0.69 -11.70
CA PHE A 28 -18.35 0.23 -12.96
C PHE A 28 -17.09 1.02 -13.33
N TYR A 29 -17.11 2.35 -13.18
CA TYR A 29 -15.95 3.20 -13.38
C TYR A 29 -14.81 2.85 -12.41
N LEU A 30 -15.09 2.73 -11.11
CA LEU A 30 -14.10 2.32 -10.11
C LEU A 30 -13.49 0.95 -10.42
N THR A 31 -14.31 0.02 -10.93
CA THR A 31 -13.85 -1.32 -11.31
C THR A 31 -12.93 -1.28 -12.54
N LEU A 32 -13.28 -0.52 -13.58
CA LEU A 32 -12.48 -0.42 -14.80
C LEU A 32 -11.15 0.32 -14.59
N TYR A 33 -11.15 1.35 -13.73
CA TYR A 33 -9.98 2.19 -13.45
C TYR A 33 -9.28 1.84 -12.13
N ARG A 34 -9.47 0.61 -11.64
CA ARG A 34 -8.97 0.14 -10.34
C ARG A 34 -7.51 0.50 -10.10
N TRP A 35 -6.65 0.27 -11.09
CA TRP A 35 -5.19 0.48 -10.97
C TRP A 35 -4.82 1.94 -10.71
N THR A 36 -5.58 2.89 -11.25
CA THR A 36 -5.36 4.32 -10.99
C THR A 36 -5.73 4.66 -9.56
N PHE A 37 -6.85 4.14 -9.07
CA PHE A 37 -7.27 4.33 -7.68
C PHE A 37 -6.33 3.67 -6.68
N ASP A 38 -5.83 2.46 -7.00
CA ASP A 38 -4.84 1.76 -6.17
C ASP A 38 -3.59 2.62 -5.96
N LYS A 39 -3.07 3.25 -7.03
CA LYS A 39 -1.91 4.18 -6.92
C LYS A 39 -2.23 5.44 -6.10
N VAL A 40 -3.46 5.95 -6.14
CA VAL A 40 -3.88 7.10 -5.33
C VAL A 40 -3.95 6.71 -3.85
N ILE A 41 -4.59 5.58 -3.54
CA ILE A 41 -4.67 5.04 -2.18
C ILE A 41 -3.28 4.78 -1.61
N GLU A 42 -2.40 4.16 -2.40
CA GLU A 42 -1.00 3.92 -2.03
C GLU A 42 -0.25 5.22 -1.69
N LYS A 43 -0.45 6.28 -2.47
CA LYS A 43 0.15 7.59 -2.16
C LYS A 43 -0.40 8.16 -0.86
N ILE A 44 -1.70 8.08 -0.62
CA ILE A 44 -2.31 8.58 0.63
C ILE A 44 -1.78 7.78 1.83
N ASP A 45 -1.77 6.45 1.72
CA ASP A 45 -1.24 5.53 2.72
C ASP A 45 0.24 5.82 3.07
N TRP A 46 1.06 6.10 2.04
CA TRP A 46 2.45 6.52 2.24
C TRP A 46 2.54 7.74 3.16
N HIS A 47 1.80 8.81 2.85
CA HIS A 47 1.87 10.07 3.58
C HIS A 47 1.29 9.96 4.99
N LEU A 48 0.15 9.28 5.16
CA LEU A 48 -0.52 9.17 6.47
C LEU A 48 0.29 8.35 7.48
N LEU A 49 1.01 7.33 7.02
CA LEU A 49 1.72 6.40 7.89
C LEU A 49 3.24 6.57 7.85
N TYR A 50 3.75 7.59 7.17
CA TYR A 50 5.18 7.86 7.04
C TYR A 50 5.89 7.93 8.40
N ASP A 51 5.39 8.75 9.31
CA ASP A 51 6.01 8.93 10.63
C ASP A 51 6.06 7.62 11.43
N LYS A 52 5.02 6.79 11.30
CA LYS A 52 4.96 5.47 11.93
C LYS A 52 5.93 4.48 11.33
N ARG A 53 6.15 4.54 10.01
CA ARG A 53 7.20 3.76 9.34
C ARG A 53 8.59 4.21 9.75
N MET A 54 8.81 5.51 9.93
CA MET A 54 10.07 6.06 10.44
C MET A 54 10.34 5.62 11.88
N GLU A 55 9.32 5.62 12.74
CA GLU A 55 9.42 5.09 14.10
C GLU A 55 9.91 3.62 14.09
N ILE A 56 9.39 2.80 13.18
CA ILE A 56 9.83 1.42 12.98
C ILE A 56 11.26 1.35 12.47
N VAL A 57 11.63 2.18 11.48
CA VAL A 57 13.02 2.27 10.97
C VAL A 57 13.98 2.52 12.13
N ASP A 58 13.66 3.47 13.01
CA ASP A 58 14.49 3.80 14.15
C ASP A 58 14.55 2.66 15.17
N GLN A 59 13.44 1.98 15.43
CA GLN A 59 13.41 0.81 16.32
C GLN A 59 14.24 -0.36 15.77
N VAL A 60 14.25 -0.59 14.45
CA VAL A 60 15.09 -1.63 13.82
C VAL A 60 16.58 -1.25 13.87
N LYS A 61 16.92 0.02 13.59
CA LYS A 61 18.30 0.51 13.70
C LYS A 61 18.87 0.31 15.11
N ASN A 62 18.06 0.58 16.13
CA ASN A 62 18.41 0.45 17.54
C ASN A 62 18.21 -0.98 18.10
N ASP A 63 18.04 -1.99 17.25
CA ASP A 63 17.89 -3.41 17.63
C ASP A 63 16.69 -3.72 18.56
N LYS A 64 15.73 -2.80 18.66
CA LYS A 64 14.46 -3.01 19.40
C LYS A 64 13.51 -3.91 18.62
N LEU A 65 13.52 -3.81 17.29
CA LEU A 65 12.78 -4.68 16.38
C LEU A 65 13.75 -5.52 15.55
N LYS A 66 13.52 -6.83 15.53
CA LYS A 66 14.28 -7.82 14.76
C LYS A 66 13.36 -8.94 14.27
N SER A 67 13.86 -9.77 13.35
CA SER A 67 13.14 -10.98 12.93
C SER A 67 12.70 -11.78 14.17
N ASN A 68 11.42 -12.10 14.25
CA ASN A 68 10.79 -12.71 15.43
C ASN A 68 9.93 -13.94 15.08
N VAL A 69 10.08 -14.46 13.87
CA VAL A 69 9.44 -15.71 13.44
C VAL A 69 10.43 -16.86 13.43
N SER A 70 9.94 -18.08 13.63
CA SER A 70 10.79 -19.29 13.70
C SER A 70 11.22 -19.86 12.36
N TRP A 71 10.54 -19.50 11.27
CA TRP A 71 10.68 -20.13 9.96
C TRP A 71 11.59 -19.36 8.98
N ASN A 72 11.99 -18.12 9.32
CA ASN A 72 13.05 -17.41 8.61
C ASN A 72 13.69 -16.32 9.50
N ASN A 73 14.80 -15.74 9.02
CA ASN A 73 15.52 -14.65 9.69
C ASN A 73 15.24 -13.27 9.09
N TRP A 74 14.17 -13.14 8.29
CA TRP A 74 13.87 -11.92 7.54
C TRP A 74 12.58 -11.25 8.02
N ILE A 75 11.58 -12.00 8.48
CA ILE A 75 10.27 -11.45 8.81
C ILE A 75 10.20 -11.04 10.28
N CYS A 76 9.80 -9.80 10.50
CA CYS A 76 9.38 -9.29 11.80
C CYS A 76 7.88 -9.03 11.78
N LYS A 77 7.13 -9.74 12.62
CA LYS A 77 5.74 -9.43 12.92
C LYS A 77 5.70 -8.24 13.85
N LEU A 78 5.11 -7.13 13.41
CA LEU A 78 4.98 -5.96 14.26
C LEU A 78 4.02 -6.22 15.44
N PRO A 79 4.31 -5.68 16.63
CA PRO A 79 3.38 -5.68 17.76
C PRO A 79 2.02 -5.06 17.41
N TYR A 80 0.96 -5.47 18.12
CA TYR A 80 -0.42 -5.05 17.83
C TYR A 80 -0.67 -3.55 18.08
N GLU A 81 0.19 -2.91 18.88
CA GLU A 81 0.14 -1.49 19.19
C GLU A 81 0.48 -0.60 17.98
N PHE A 82 1.17 -1.14 16.97
CA PHE A 82 1.41 -0.41 15.73
C PHE A 82 0.15 -0.37 14.87
N PRO A 83 -0.15 0.77 14.23
CA PRO A 83 -1.14 0.77 13.15
C PRO A 83 -0.67 -0.18 12.04
N ILE A 84 -1.61 -0.57 11.17
CA ILE A 84 -1.29 -1.38 10.00
C ILE A 84 -0.48 -0.52 9.03
N VAL A 85 0.85 -0.65 9.07
CA VAL A 85 1.79 0.08 8.21
C VAL A 85 2.30 -0.76 7.04
N SER A 86 2.04 -2.07 7.10
CA SER A 86 2.40 -3.08 6.12
C SER A 86 1.22 -4.05 5.96
N HIS A 87 0.80 -4.29 4.72
CA HIS A 87 -0.26 -5.23 4.40
C HIS A 87 0.22 -6.68 4.51
N GLY A 88 -0.72 -7.61 4.70
CA GLY A 88 -0.41 -9.04 4.84
C GLY A 88 0.08 -9.45 6.23
N GLY A 89 -0.63 -8.98 7.27
CA GLY A 89 -0.39 -9.36 8.68
C GLY A 89 0.36 -8.32 9.51
N ASN A 90 0.65 -7.14 8.96
CA ASN A 90 1.57 -6.15 9.53
C ASN A 90 3.00 -6.69 9.71
N ASP A 91 3.36 -7.66 8.89
CA ASP A 91 4.72 -8.19 8.79
C ASP A 91 5.61 -7.21 8.01
N ILE A 92 6.86 -7.05 8.44
CA ILE A 92 7.89 -6.35 7.69
C ILE A 92 9.07 -7.27 7.42
N GLY A 93 9.75 -7.05 6.30
CA GLY A 93 11.04 -7.67 6.01
C GLY A 93 12.19 -6.84 6.57
N ILE A 94 13.13 -7.44 7.28
CA ILE A 94 14.33 -6.79 7.82
C ILE A 94 15.55 -7.56 7.32
N SER A 95 16.43 -6.87 6.60
CA SER A 95 17.80 -7.30 6.34
C SER A 95 18.72 -6.30 7.01
N LYS A 96 19.67 -6.77 7.83
CA LYS A 96 20.61 -5.91 8.55
C LYS A 96 22.01 -6.50 8.45
N ASP A 97 22.97 -5.69 8.04
CA ASP A 97 24.40 -6.00 8.09
C ASP A 97 25.13 -4.86 8.80
N LYS A 98 25.59 -5.11 10.02
CA LYS A 98 26.19 -4.10 10.91
C LYS A 98 25.25 -2.91 11.10
N GLU A 99 25.67 -1.71 10.69
CA GLU A 99 24.90 -0.46 10.76
C GLU A 99 23.99 -0.25 9.54
N LYS A 100 24.15 -1.05 8.48
CA LYS A 100 23.36 -0.94 7.26
C LYS A 100 22.10 -1.79 7.41
N VAL A 101 20.96 -1.23 6.99
CA VAL A 101 19.65 -1.85 7.13
C VAL A 101 18.83 -1.65 5.88
N THR A 102 18.10 -2.69 5.48
CA THR A 102 17.05 -2.66 4.47
C THR A 102 15.76 -3.17 5.09
N ILE A 103 14.70 -2.34 5.07
CA ILE A 103 13.40 -2.62 5.66
C ILE A 103 12.35 -2.59 4.56
N THR A 104 11.58 -3.67 4.45
CA THR A 104 10.53 -3.87 3.45
C THR A 104 9.16 -3.83 4.11
N PHE A 105 8.34 -2.86 3.70
CA PHE A 105 6.92 -2.78 4.03
C PHE A 105 6.12 -3.25 2.81
N PHE A 106 5.23 -4.22 2.99
CA PHE A 106 4.39 -4.71 1.91
C PHE A 106 3.19 -3.77 1.74
N VAL A 107 3.04 -3.19 0.56
CA VAL A 107 1.84 -2.42 0.18
C VAL A 107 0.80 -3.35 -0.43
N PHE A 108 1.27 -4.30 -1.22
CA PHE A 108 0.44 -5.39 -1.69
C PHE A 108 1.29 -6.64 -1.70
N ARG A 109 0.89 -7.60 -0.85
CA ARG A 109 1.53 -8.89 -0.73
C ARG A 109 0.71 -9.88 -1.53
N ASN A 110 1.13 -10.13 -2.76
CA ASN A 110 0.52 -11.15 -3.56
C ASN A 110 0.96 -12.54 -3.08
N PHE A 111 0.10 -13.53 -3.31
CA PHE A 111 0.45 -14.93 -3.11
C PHE A 111 1.02 -15.49 -4.42
N PHE A 112 1.92 -16.49 -4.32
CA PHE A 112 2.61 -17.12 -5.46
C PHE A 112 3.56 -16.16 -6.21
N SER A 113 3.76 -16.36 -7.52
CA SER A 113 4.67 -15.58 -8.39
C SER A 113 4.02 -14.30 -8.93
N ALA A 114 3.04 -13.75 -8.22
CA ALA A 114 2.32 -12.57 -8.67
C ALA A 114 3.01 -11.31 -8.12
N PRO A 115 3.08 -10.21 -8.91
CA PRO A 115 3.85 -9.05 -8.52
C PRO A 115 3.37 -8.45 -7.19
N SER A 116 4.32 -8.14 -6.32
CA SER A 116 4.07 -7.48 -5.04
C SER A 116 4.57 -6.05 -5.07
N THR A 117 3.83 -5.14 -4.45
CA THR A 117 4.26 -3.75 -4.29
C THR A 117 4.82 -3.55 -2.89
N LYS A 118 5.98 -2.90 -2.80
CA LYS A 118 6.72 -2.69 -1.56
C LYS A 118 7.15 -1.25 -1.42
N PHE A 119 7.11 -0.74 -0.18
CA PHE A 119 7.90 0.40 0.23
C PHE A 119 9.17 -0.11 0.90
N ILE A 120 10.32 0.38 0.44
CA ILE A 120 11.62 -0.09 0.88
C ILE A 120 12.41 1.09 1.42
N TYR A 121 12.84 0.98 2.67
CA TYR A 121 13.87 1.82 3.25
C TYR A 121 15.21 1.10 3.17
N THR A 122 16.28 1.77 2.74
CA THR A 122 17.61 1.16 2.79
C THR A 122 18.73 2.16 3.06
N THR A 123 19.72 1.75 3.85
CA THR A 123 21.00 2.44 4.02
C THR A 123 22.17 1.69 3.37
N HIS A 124 21.89 0.60 2.66
CA HIS A 124 22.91 -0.11 1.87
C HIS A 124 23.14 0.61 0.56
N GLU A 125 24.37 1.08 0.32
CA GLU A 125 24.74 1.78 -0.93
C GLU A 125 24.49 0.95 -2.20
N GLU A 126 24.71 -0.36 -2.13
CA GLU A 126 24.44 -1.27 -3.25
C GLU A 126 22.94 -1.39 -3.55
N ASP A 127 22.11 -1.52 -2.52
CA ASP A 127 20.65 -1.56 -2.64
C ASP A 127 20.12 -0.21 -3.14
N ILE A 128 20.66 0.91 -2.65
CA ILE A 128 20.33 2.25 -3.15
C ILE A 128 20.60 2.31 -4.65
N ARG A 129 21.79 1.92 -5.10
CA ARG A 129 22.13 1.91 -6.54
C ARG A 129 21.20 1.00 -7.34
N TYR A 130 20.91 -0.19 -6.82
CA TYR A 130 19.96 -1.12 -7.44
C TYR A 130 18.57 -0.50 -7.59
N PHE A 131 18.02 0.11 -6.53
CA PHE A 131 16.68 0.69 -6.59
C PHE A 131 16.61 1.94 -7.46
N GLU A 132 17.63 2.80 -7.48
CA GLU A 132 17.72 3.91 -8.42
C GLU A 132 17.71 3.41 -9.88
N GLU A 133 18.40 2.30 -10.17
CA GLU A 133 18.36 1.66 -11.49
C GLU A 133 16.98 1.09 -11.81
N GLN A 134 16.30 0.44 -10.85
CA GLN A 134 14.93 -0.06 -11.04
C GLN A 134 13.92 1.07 -11.29
N VAL A 135 14.09 2.22 -10.63
CA VAL A 135 13.30 3.43 -10.85
C VAL A 135 13.56 3.98 -12.25
N ALA A 136 14.82 4.06 -12.68
CA ALA A 136 15.17 4.54 -14.01
C ALA A 136 14.63 3.63 -15.13
N LYS A 137 14.66 2.30 -14.93
CA LYS A 137 14.18 1.30 -15.90
C LYS A 137 12.66 1.30 -16.05
N ASN A 138 11.91 1.51 -14.96
CA ASN A 138 10.44 1.42 -14.98
C ASN A 138 9.78 2.53 -14.12
N PRO A 139 9.91 3.81 -14.49
CA PRO A 139 9.45 4.94 -13.68
C PRO A 139 7.93 4.98 -13.48
N THR A 140 7.18 4.28 -14.35
CA THR A 140 5.71 4.17 -14.24
C THR A 140 5.27 3.32 -13.04
N ASN A 141 6.10 2.36 -12.65
CA ASN A 141 5.81 1.41 -11.57
C ASN A 141 6.82 1.49 -10.42
N ASN A 142 7.97 2.11 -10.61
CA ASN A 142 8.98 2.28 -9.57
C ASN A 142 9.28 3.77 -9.44
N TRP A 143 9.26 4.28 -8.21
CA TRP A 143 9.64 5.67 -7.98
C TRP A 143 10.27 5.85 -6.62
N LYS A 144 11.10 6.88 -6.52
CA LYS A 144 11.66 7.34 -5.25
C LYS A 144 10.57 8.07 -4.47
N LEU A 145 10.38 7.68 -3.21
CA LEU A 145 9.43 8.32 -2.30
C LEU A 145 10.10 9.45 -1.54
N GLN A 146 11.32 9.21 -1.05
CA GLN A 146 12.15 10.17 -0.32
C GLN A 146 13.60 9.68 -0.31
N THR A 147 14.52 10.43 0.33
CA THR A 147 15.88 9.95 0.61
C THR A 147 15.83 8.57 1.26
N ASN A 148 16.54 7.60 0.66
CA ASN A 148 16.61 6.20 1.09
C ASN A 148 15.28 5.41 1.05
N TRP A 149 14.23 5.99 0.45
CA TRP A 149 12.90 5.38 0.38
C TRP A 149 12.45 5.18 -1.06
N TYR A 150 12.03 3.95 -1.37
CA TYR A 150 11.66 3.53 -2.71
C TYR A 150 10.33 2.81 -2.72
N ARG A 151 9.52 3.07 -3.75
CA ARG A 151 8.37 2.24 -4.12
C ARG A 151 8.78 1.34 -5.25
N ILE A 152 8.70 0.02 -5.03
CA ILE A 152 9.11 -0.98 -6.01
C ILE A 152 7.98 -1.98 -6.25
N LEU A 153 7.67 -2.20 -7.53
CA LEU A 153 6.94 -3.37 -7.99
C LEU A 153 7.95 -4.50 -8.22
N SER A 154 7.91 -5.54 -7.39
CA SER A 154 8.71 -6.75 -7.60
C SER A 154 7.84 -7.82 -8.23
N GLU A 155 8.29 -8.41 -9.34
CA GLU A 155 7.70 -9.62 -9.95
C GLU A 155 7.94 -10.86 -9.10
#